data_AF-X0YCQ2-F1
#
_entry.id   AF-X0YCQ2-F1
#
_cell.length_a   1.000
_cell.length_b   1.000
_cell.length_c   1.000
_cell.angle_alpha   90.00
_cell.angle_beta   90.00
_cell.angle_gamma   90.00
#
_symmetry.space_group_name_H-M   'P 1'
#
loop_
_entity.id
_entity.type
_entity.pdbx_description
1 polymer ?
#
loop_
_entity_poly.entity_id
_entity_poly.type
_entity_poly.pdbx_seq_one_letter_code
_entity_poly.pdbx_strand_id
1 'polypeptide(L)'
;MRQGLGRQICLQYADEGKILKILTLAPTLEQKIIDSRSETARGFIAALEPSLHRQWITALTNSVKMVQDQGHTPIILCSEAARSLVKSSSLREIPHLVVISIPEVAAEINIESLGEIRLEE
;
A
#
# COMPACT_ATOMS: atom_id res chain seq x y z
N MET A 1 -10.91 13.23 9.68
CA MET A 1 -11.71 12.07 10.15
C MET A 1 -11.36 10.77 9.40
N ARG A 2 -10.08 10.40 9.25
CA ARG A 2 -9.65 9.08 8.71
C ARG A 2 -8.77 8.28 9.68
N GLN A 3 -8.13 8.98 10.62
CA GLN A 3 -7.35 8.41 11.72
C GLN A 3 -8.13 7.34 12.53
N GLY A 4 -9.41 7.59 12.82
CA GLY A 4 -10.26 6.62 13.54
C GLY A 4 -10.58 5.34 12.74
N LEU A 5 -10.83 5.48 11.43
CA LEU A 5 -11.07 4.35 10.52
C LEU A 5 -9.78 3.56 10.27
N GLY A 6 -8.64 4.24 10.11
CA GLY A 6 -7.32 3.62 9.98
C GLY A 6 -6.99 2.72 11.16
N ARG A 7 -7.25 3.20 12.39
CA ARG A 7 -7.09 2.39 13.62
C ARG A 7 -7.98 1.14 13.62
N GLN A 8 -9.26 1.26 13.27
CA GLN A 8 -10.16 0.10 13.22
C GLN A 8 -9.73 -0.90 12.13
N ILE A 9 -9.29 -0.42 10.98
CA ILE A 9 -8.75 -1.24 9.89
C ILE A 9 -7.51 -2.00 10.40
N CYS A 10 -6.55 -1.32 11.02
CA CYS A 10 -5.35 -1.95 11.56
C CYS A 10 -5.70 -3.04 12.60
N LEU A 11 -6.65 -2.78 13.49
CA LEU A 11 -7.11 -3.77 14.49
C LEU A 11 -7.87 -4.95 13.87
N GLN A 12 -8.57 -4.73 12.75
CA GLN A 12 -9.25 -5.81 12.03
C GLN A 12 -8.27 -6.78 11.35
N TYR A 13 -7.11 -6.27 10.94
CA TYR A 13 -6.10 -7.05 10.23
C TYR A 13 -4.92 -7.50 11.09
N ALA A 14 -4.77 -6.94 12.29
CA ALA A 14 -3.79 -7.44 13.24
C ALA A 14 -4.24 -8.80 13.79
N ASP A 15 -3.28 -9.70 14.00
CA ASP A 15 -3.55 -11.00 14.61
C ASP A 15 -3.75 -10.89 16.14
N GLU A 16 -3.96 -12.04 16.80
CA GLU A 16 -4.15 -12.13 18.25
C GLU A 16 -2.97 -11.52 19.05
N GLY A 17 -1.78 -11.49 18.45
CA GLY A 17 -0.58 -10.87 19.03
C GLY A 17 -0.46 -9.36 18.77
N LYS A 18 -1.48 -8.74 18.17
CA LYS A 18 -1.46 -7.36 17.66
C LYS A 18 -0.35 -7.14 16.62
N ILE A 19 -0.02 -8.17 15.84
CA ILE A 19 0.96 -8.07 14.77
C ILE A 19 0.20 -7.83 13.46
N LEU A 20 0.55 -6.74 12.78
CA LEU A 20 0.07 -6.40 11.46
C LEU A 20 1.16 -6.75 10.44
N LYS A 21 0.88 -7.77 9.64
CA LYS A 21 1.75 -8.22 8.56
C LYS A 21 1.52 -7.38 7.31
N ILE A 22 2.58 -6.77 6.79
CA ILE A 22 2.48 -5.77 5.71
C ILE A 22 3.52 -6.00 4.62
N LEU A 23 3.27 -5.38 3.46
CA LEU A 23 4.24 -5.10 2.42
C LEU A 23 4.60 -3.62 2.48
N THR A 24 5.88 -3.31 2.31
CA THR A 24 6.36 -1.92 2.14
C THR A 24 6.67 -1.62 0.68
N LEU A 25 6.93 -0.35 0.37
CA LEU A 25 7.43 0.08 -0.94
C LEU A 25 8.90 0.45 -0.80
N ALA A 26 9.72 0.12 -1.79
CA ALA A 26 11.06 0.68 -1.87
C ALA A 26 10.98 2.22 -1.92
N PRO A 27 11.85 2.95 -1.21
CA PRO A 27 11.80 4.41 -1.17
C PRO A 27 11.83 5.08 -2.55
N THR A 28 12.57 4.51 -3.50
CA THR A 28 12.67 5.02 -4.88
C THR A 28 11.36 4.84 -5.66
N LEU A 29 10.67 3.73 -5.47
CA LEU A 29 9.35 3.47 -6.05
C LEU A 29 8.30 4.38 -5.42
N GLU A 30 8.32 4.50 -4.10
CA GLU A 30 7.40 5.37 -3.36
C GLU A 30 7.52 6.83 -3.82
N GLN A 31 8.76 7.33 -3.95
CA GLN A 31 9.00 8.69 -4.42
C GLN A 31 8.48 8.89 -5.85
N LYS A 32 8.74 7.94 -6.77
CA LYS A 32 8.20 7.99 -8.14
C LYS A 32 6.67 8.07 -8.17
N ILE A 33 5.99 7.34 -7.27
CA ILE A 33 4.52 7.39 -7.15
C ILE A 33 4.08 8.76 -6.65
N ILE A 34 4.76 9.31 -5.62
CA ILE A 34 4.46 10.65 -5.07
C ILE A 34 4.65 11.73 -6.13
N ASP A 35 5.74 11.68 -6.89
CA ASP A 35 6.08 12.68 -7.91
C ASP A 35 5.08 12.65 -9.09
N SER A 36 4.45 11.50 -9.34
CA SER A 36 3.38 11.36 -10.34
C SER A 36 2.04 11.95 -9.92
N ARG A 37 1.95 12.55 -8.73
CA ARG A 37 0.70 13.10 -8.19
C ARG A 37 0.09 14.12 -9.15
N SER A 38 -1.14 13.85 -9.55
CA SER A 38 -1.95 14.77 -10.36
C SER A 38 -3.25 15.10 -9.63
N GLU A 39 -3.64 16.37 -9.67
CA GLU A 39 -4.90 16.84 -9.12
C GLU A 39 -6.01 16.70 -10.16
N THR A 40 -7.12 16.10 -9.73
CA THR A 40 -8.34 15.97 -10.54
C THR A 40 -9.52 16.51 -9.76
N ALA A 41 -10.64 16.73 -10.46
CA ALA A 41 -11.91 17.14 -9.82
C ALA A 41 -12.41 16.14 -8.74
N ARG A 42 -11.91 14.90 -8.73
CA ARG A 42 -12.27 13.85 -7.76
C ARG A 42 -11.21 13.61 -6.68
N GLY A 43 -10.16 14.45 -6.64
CA GLY A 43 -9.03 14.34 -5.73
C GLY A 43 -7.72 13.97 -6.43
N PHE A 44 -6.72 13.57 -5.64
CA PHE A 44 -5.38 13.24 -6.14
C PHE A 44 -5.31 11.80 -6.66
N ILE A 45 -4.67 11.63 -7.83
CA ILE A 45 -4.38 10.34 -8.44
C ILE A 45 -2.90 10.23 -8.79
N ALA A 46 -2.40 9.00 -8.96
CA ALA A 46 -1.08 8.76 -9.54
C ALA A 46 -1.17 8.79 -11.07
N ALA A 47 -0.63 9.84 -11.70
CA ALA A 47 -0.51 9.95 -13.16
C ALA A 47 0.84 9.36 -13.61
N LEU A 48 0.98 8.05 -13.43
CA LEU A 48 2.20 7.31 -13.79
C LEU A 48 2.32 7.20 -15.31
N GLU A 49 3.53 7.42 -15.83
CA GLU A 49 3.87 7.10 -17.23
C GLU A 49 3.55 5.62 -17.53
N PRO A 50 3.10 5.27 -18.76
CA PRO A 50 2.60 3.92 -19.05
C PRO A 50 3.59 2.79 -18.76
N SER A 51 4.88 3.02 -18.94
CA SER A 51 5.94 2.04 -18.62
C SER A 51 6.04 1.80 -17.12
N LEU A 52 6.13 2.88 -16.32
CA LEU A 52 6.20 2.83 -14.88
C LEU A 52 4.92 2.22 -14.27
N HIS A 53 3.74 2.57 -14.81
CA HIS A 53 2.48 1.98 -14.38
C HIS A 53 2.48 0.45 -14.56
N ARG A 54 2.92 -0.05 -15.72
CA ARG A 54 3.00 -1.50 -15.96
C ARG A 54 3.96 -2.19 -14.98
N GLN A 55 5.17 -1.66 -14.81
CA GLN A 55 6.14 -2.25 -13.88
C GLN A 55 5.62 -2.24 -12.43
N TRP A 56 5.00 -1.14 -12.01
CA TRP A 56 4.36 -1.01 -10.70
C TRP A 56 3.28 -2.06 -10.48
N ILE A 57 2.34 -2.21 -11.43
CA ILE A 57 1.27 -3.19 -11.33
C ILE A 57 1.83 -4.62 -11.29
N THR A 58 2.79 -4.96 -12.16
CA THR A 58 3.42 -6.28 -12.15
C THR A 58 4.05 -6.60 -10.80
N ALA A 59 4.91 -5.70 -10.30
CA ALA A 59 5.59 -5.86 -9.02
C ALA A 59 4.57 -6.00 -7.87
N LEU A 60 3.55 -5.14 -7.85
CA LEU A 60 2.46 -5.19 -6.88
C LEU A 60 1.72 -6.54 -6.92
N THR A 61 1.30 -7.00 -8.10
CA THR A 61 0.56 -8.26 -8.24
C THR A 61 1.39 -9.47 -7.82
N ASN A 62 2.69 -9.48 -8.12
CA ASN A 62 3.60 -10.55 -7.71
C ASN A 62 3.75 -10.61 -6.19
N SER A 63 4.00 -9.47 -5.54
CA SER A 63 4.12 -9.40 -4.08
C SER A 63 2.80 -9.73 -3.38
N VAL A 64 1.67 -9.28 -3.91
CA VAL A 64 0.34 -9.61 -3.39
C VAL A 64 0.08 -11.11 -3.47
N LYS A 65 0.39 -11.72 -4.62
CA LYS A 65 0.25 -13.16 -4.80
C LYS A 65 1.14 -13.94 -3.83
N MET A 66 2.41 -13.53 -3.67
CA MET A 66 3.34 -14.16 -2.72
C MET A 66 2.78 -14.18 -1.30
N VAL A 67 2.22 -13.05 -0.83
CA VAL A 67 1.63 -12.96 0.52
C VAL A 67 0.38 -13.83 0.65
N GLN A 68 -0.47 -13.85 -0.38
CA GLN A 68 -1.67 -14.70 -0.41
C GLN A 68 -1.32 -16.19 -0.40
N ASP A 69 -0.29 -16.61 -1.15
CA ASP A 69 0.18 -17.99 -1.19
C ASP A 69 0.74 -18.46 0.16
N GLN A 70 1.21 -17.52 1.00
CA GLN A 70 1.60 -17.76 2.40
C GLN A 70 0.41 -17.80 3.38
N GLY A 71 -0.83 -17.63 2.90
CA GLY A 71 -2.04 -17.60 3.73
C GLY A 71 -2.25 -16.28 4.48
N HIS A 72 -1.59 -15.20 4.06
CA HIS A 72 -1.71 -13.89 4.67
C HIS A 72 -2.54 -12.93 3.83
N THR A 73 -3.17 -11.96 4.49
CA THR A 73 -3.90 -10.89 3.78
C THR A 73 -2.90 -9.82 3.33
N PRO A 74 -2.87 -9.45 2.04
CA PRO A 74 -1.94 -8.43 1.54
C PRO A 74 -2.38 -7.03 1.98
N ILE A 75 -1.50 -6.36 2.73
CA ILE A 75 -1.71 -5.01 3.24
C ILE A 75 -0.48 -4.19 2.92
N ILE A 76 -0.64 -3.03 2.29
CA ILE A 76 0.47 -2.12 2.02
C ILE A 76 0.55 -1.08 3.12
N LEU A 77 1.75 -0.92 3.68
CA LEU A 77 2.11 0.20 4.53
C LEU A 77 3.03 1.16 3.77
N CYS A 78 2.66 2.45 3.75
CA CYS A 78 3.44 3.49 3.08
C CYS A 78 3.39 4.83 3.85
N SER A 79 4.04 5.85 3.32
CA SER A 79 3.92 7.23 3.80
C SER A 79 2.50 7.78 3.63
N GLU A 80 2.17 8.84 4.38
CA GLU A 80 0.90 9.55 4.23
C GLU A 80 0.71 10.15 2.84
N ALA A 81 1.80 10.67 2.25
CA ALA A 81 1.78 11.27 0.91
C ALA A 81 1.50 10.25 -0.20
N ALA A 82 2.00 9.01 -0.06
CA ALA A 82 1.82 7.95 -1.04
C ALA A 82 0.45 7.25 -0.95
N ARG A 83 -0.18 7.23 0.22
CA ARG A 83 -1.33 6.36 0.54
C ARG A 83 -2.49 6.43 -0.46
N SER A 84 -2.95 7.63 -0.80
CA SER A 84 -4.06 7.81 -1.77
C SER A 84 -3.63 7.47 -3.19
N LEU A 85 -2.38 7.74 -3.55
CA LEU A 85 -1.79 7.50 -4.87
C LEU A 85 -1.62 6.00 -5.12
N VAL A 86 -1.08 5.27 -4.13
CA VAL A 86 -0.96 3.80 -4.16
C VAL A 86 -2.34 3.15 -4.24
N LYS A 87 -3.32 3.63 -3.45
CA LYS A 87 -4.68 3.08 -3.50
C LYS A 87 -5.37 3.34 -4.84
N SER A 88 -5.22 4.55 -5.40
CA SER A 88 -5.87 4.90 -6.67
C SER A 88 -5.21 4.21 -7.87
N SER A 89 -3.88 4.09 -7.88
CA SER A 89 -3.14 3.42 -8.96
C SER A 89 -3.41 1.91 -9.03
N SER A 90 -3.63 1.28 -7.88
CA SER A 90 -3.91 -0.16 -7.79
C SER A 90 -5.39 -0.53 -7.92
N LEU A 91 -6.31 0.43 -7.83
CA LEU A 91 -7.75 0.17 -7.66
C LEU A 91 -8.35 -0.66 -8.80
N ARG A 92 -7.87 -0.48 -10.03
CA ARG A 92 -8.37 -1.19 -11.21
C ARG A 92 -8.02 -2.68 -11.16
N GLU A 93 -6.79 -3.00 -10.76
CA GLU A 93 -6.24 -4.36 -10.80
C GLU A 93 -6.52 -5.12 -9.51
N ILE A 94 -6.51 -4.43 -8.36
CA ILE A 94 -6.75 -5.03 -7.04
C ILE A 94 -7.73 -4.14 -6.24
N PRO A 95 -9.05 -4.21 -6.54
CA PRO A 95 -10.06 -3.33 -5.93
C PRO A 95 -10.08 -3.38 -4.40
N HIS A 96 -9.85 -4.57 -3.84
CA HIS A 96 -9.91 -4.84 -2.41
C HIS A 96 -8.58 -4.63 -1.67
N LEU A 97 -7.54 -4.12 -2.34
CA LEU A 97 -6.24 -3.91 -1.71
C LEU A 97 -6.33 -2.96 -0.52
N VAL A 98 -5.80 -3.36 0.63
CA VAL A 98 -5.73 -2.52 1.82
C VAL A 98 -4.43 -1.72 1.75
N VAL A 99 -4.55 -0.40 1.85
CA VAL A 99 -3.41 0.53 1.87
C VAL A 99 -3.56 1.42 3.10
N ILE A 100 -2.54 1.44 3.93
CA ILE A 100 -2.49 2.10 5.23
C ILE A 100 -1.27 3.02 5.25
N SER A 101 -1.40 4.21 5.83
CA SER A 101 -0.26 5.08 6.06
C SER A 101 0.32 4.90 7.47
N ILE A 102 1.60 5.23 7.66
CA ILE A 102 2.25 5.15 8.98
C ILE A 102 1.42 5.82 10.10
N PRO A 103 0.84 7.03 9.93
CA PRO A 103 0.02 7.65 10.97
C PRO A 103 -1.32 6.96 11.25
N GLU A 104 -1.76 6.02 10.41
CA GLU A 104 -3.00 5.24 10.61
C GLU A 104 -2.78 3.99 11.49
N VAL A 105 -1.53 3.62 11.76
CA VAL A 105 -1.18 2.47 12.61
C VAL A 105 -1.27 2.85 14.08
N ALA A 106 -2.06 2.09 14.85
CA ALA A 106 -2.19 2.32 16.29
C ALA A 106 -0.88 1.99 17.01
N ALA A 107 -0.53 2.76 18.04
CA ALA A 107 0.71 2.59 18.79
C ALA A 107 0.85 1.20 19.46
N GLU A 108 -0.28 0.54 19.75
CA GLU A 108 -0.30 -0.81 20.32
C GLU A 108 -0.09 -1.96 19.31
N ILE A 109 0.04 -1.65 18.02
CA ILE A 109 0.22 -2.63 16.93
C ILE A 109 1.69 -2.74 16.56
N ASN A 110 2.20 -3.97 16.53
CA ASN A 110 3.53 -4.28 16.02
C ASN A 110 3.45 -4.53 14.52
N ILE A 111 4.44 -4.05 13.77
CA ILE A 111 4.50 -4.23 12.33
C ILE A 111 5.51 -5.34 12.01
N GLU A 112 5.10 -6.28 11.17
CA GLU A 112 5.98 -7.30 10.59
C GLU A 112 5.97 -7.16 9.07
N SER A 113 7.14 -6.91 8.48
CA SER A 113 7.25 -6.80 7.02
C SER A 113 7.41 -8.18 6.39
N LEU A 114 6.47 -8.56 5.52
CA LEU A 114 6.52 -9.77 4.70
C LEU A 114 7.34 -9.58 3.42
N GLY A 115 7.70 -8.34 3.08
CA GLY A 115 8.46 -8.02 1.89
C GLY A 115 8.38 -6.55 1.51
N GLU A 116 9.29 -6.16 0.62
CA GLU A 116 9.31 -4.82 0.05
C GLU A 116 9.07 -4.90 -1.46
N ILE A 117 8.11 -4.13 -1.95
CA ILE A 117 7.79 -4.04 -3.38
C ILE A 117 8.80 -3.12 -4.03
N ARG A 118 9.49 -3.64 -5.05
CA ARG A 118 10.48 -2.93 -5.85
C ARG A 118 10.17 -3.11 -7.33
N LEU A 119 10.60 -2.17 -8.16
CA LEU A 119 10.57 -2.37 -9.60
C LEU A 119 11.72 -3.29 -9.98
N GLU A 120 11.45 -4.32 -10.79
CA GLU A 120 12.50 -5.11 -11.43
C GLU A 120 13.23 -4.23 -12.45
N GLU A 121 14.56 -4.20 -12.38
CA GLU A 121 15.43 -3.47 -13.31
C GLU A 121 15.56 -4.19 -14.66
#